data_AF-A0A4R3Z197-F1
#
_entry.id   AF-A0A4R3Z197-F1
#
_cell.length_a   1.000
_cell.length_b   1.000
_cell.length_c   1.000
_cell.angle_alpha   90.00
_cell.angle_beta   90.00
_cell.angle_gamma   90.00
#
_symmetry.space_group_name_H-M   'P 1'
#
loop_
_entity.id
_entity.type
_entity.pdbx_description
1 polymer ?
#
loop_
_entity_poly.entity_id
_entity_poly.type
_entity_poly.pdbx_seq_one_letter_code
_entity_poly.pdbx_strand_id
1 'polypeptide(L)'
;MNHSKLQDMKRNHLYMILNELYLNDNATINELIEKTDLSQPSIRNMLRSLQKQNIIHEIGCDFSTGGRCPTRFALNTDKFHLLCIFIQNHIAHVHIIYNKQEQAHFHIDYQVEVDLIKQIQHIIQQYSIHCCVLSVEGIVQDLTYITDHFNSLEKHSWVQTLKDSIDIPVCLQNDVKAMHYGQYLNHPVTPSFYLHINELGIGGSYMAHNELLNGQNGISGEIGLIPYNGKPLNLAIRECRHQEQFNELLRFLLTIIISTYDPAFIHISIDNQWNTESLTLKDYLLHLFPLKIENQIIYHQEFMNLMFDGLQYIGIQCLLNKIIQGEEK
;
A
#
# COMPACT_ATOMS: atom_id res chain seq x y z
N MET A 1 -2.16 -17.29 -32.43
CA MET A 1 -1.73 -16.63 -31.18
C MET A 1 -2.97 -16.00 -30.57
N ASN A 2 -3.43 -16.52 -29.44
CA ASN A 2 -4.81 -16.35 -28.95
C ASN A 2 -5.17 -14.87 -28.69
N HIS A 3 -6.36 -14.48 -29.12
CA HIS A 3 -6.93 -13.14 -28.93
C HIS A 3 -6.82 -12.64 -27.48
N SER A 4 -7.01 -13.51 -26.48
CA SER A 4 -6.89 -13.17 -25.06
C SER A 4 -5.45 -12.78 -24.66
N LYS A 5 -4.42 -13.47 -25.18
CA LYS A 5 -3.01 -13.09 -24.90
C LYS A 5 -2.66 -11.70 -25.42
N LEU A 6 -3.24 -11.32 -26.57
CA LEU A 6 -3.01 -10.00 -27.15
C LEU A 6 -3.72 -8.90 -26.34
N GLN A 7 -4.91 -9.19 -25.82
CA GLN A 7 -5.66 -8.32 -24.91
C GLN A 7 -4.90 -8.12 -23.60
N ASP A 8 -4.40 -9.20 -22.98
CA ASP A 8 -3.61 -9.14 -21.75
C ASP A 8 -2.33 -8.32 -21.92
N MET A 9 -1.62 -8.48 -23.04
CA MET A 9 -0.44 -7.66 -23.36
C MET A 9 -0.78 -6.18 -23.49
N LYS A 10 -1.88 -5.84 -24.18
CA LYS A 10 -2.32 -4.45 -24.30
C LYS A 10 -2.66 -3.85 -22.93
N ARG A 11 -3.32 -4.60 -22.05
CA ARG A 11 -3.67 -4.19 -20.69
C ARG A 11 -2.41 -3.89 -19.86
N ASN A 12 -1.42 -4.77 -19.91
CA ASN A 12 -0.16 -4.57 -19.21
C ASN A 12 0.57 -3.30 -19.69
N HIS A 13 0.60 -3.05 -21.00
CA HIS A 13 1.22 -1.83 -21.52
C HIS A 13 0.48 -0.56 -21.10
N LEU A 14 -0.86 -0.57 -21.11
CA LEU A 14 -1.65 0.57 -20.62
C LEU A 14 -1.42 0.82 -19.14
N TYR A 15 -1.34 -0.25 -18.33
CA TYR A 15 -0.97 -0.17 -16.93
C TYR A 15 0.39 0.49 -16.76
N MET A 16 1.42 0.03 -17.48
CA MET A 16 2.75 0.62 -17.38
C MET A 16 2.76 2.12 -17.72
N ILE A 17 2.05 2.53 -18.77
CA ILE A 17 1.95 3.95 -19.15
C ILE A 17 1.26 4.75 -18.06
N LEU A 18 0.08 4.32 -17.60
CA LEU A 18 -0.69 5.06 -16.61
C LEU A 18 0.02 5.11 -15.25
N ASN A 19 0.64 4.01 -14.84
CA ASN A 19 1.40 3.94 -13.60
C ASN A 19 2.66 4.82 -13.67
N GLU A 20 3.34 4.88 -14.82
CA GLU A 20 4.46 5.80 -15.02
C GLU A 20 4.03 7.26 -14.91
N LEU A 21 2.90 7.62 -15.54
CA LEU A 21 2.31 8.96 -15.43
C LEU A 21 1.87 9.29 -14.01
N TYR A 22 1.44 8.30 -13.24
CA TYR A 22 1.11 8.49 -11.83
C TYR A 22 2.37 8.70 -11.00
N LEU A 23 3.36 7.82 -11.09
CA LEU A 23 4.54 7.86 -10.23
C LEU A 23 5.41 9.09 -10.49
N ASN A 24 5.55 9.51 -11.76
CA ASN A 24 6.41 10.64 -12.16
C ASN A 24 5.66 11.93 -12.47
N ASP A 25 4.36 12.00 -12.14
CA ASP A 25 3.39 13.07 -12.43
C ASP A 25 3.12 13.33 -13.92
N ASN A 26 4.13 13.13 -14.78
CA ASN A 26 4.05 13.31 -16.21
C ASN A 26 5.18 12.58 -16.94
N ALA A 27 5.01 12.34 -18.23
CA ALA A 27 6.05 11.77 -19.08
C ALA A 27 5.93 12.26 -20.53
N THR A 28 7.06 12.26 -21.22
CA THR A 28 7.21 12.40 -22.67
C THR A 28 7.04 11.04 -23.34
N ILE A 29 6.83 11.04 -24.65
CA ILE A 29 6.80 9.81 -25.44
C ILE A 29 8.13 9.03 -25.34
N ASN A 30 9.27 9.72 -25.22
CA ASN A 30 10.57 9.05 -25.16
C ASN A 30 10.75 8.32 -23.82
N GLU A 31 10.42 8.96 -22.70
CA GLU A 31 10.44 8.33 -21.37
C GLU A 31 9.50 7.11 -21.34
N LEU A 32 8.31 7.22 -21.95
CA LEU A 32 7.37 6.09 -22.06
C LEU A 32 7.91 4.94 -22.93
N ILE A 33 8.64 5.24 -24.01
CA ILE A 33 9.29 4.21 -24.84
C ILE A 33 10.35 3.47 -24.02
N GLU A 34 11.22 4.21 -23.32
CA GLU A 34 12.27 3.62 -22.47
C GLU A 34 11.69 2.75 -21.35
N LYS A 35 10.53 3.15 -20.80
CA LYS A 35 9.89 2.40 -19.72
C LYS A 35 9.17 1.14 -20.19
N THR A 36 8.57 1.17 -21.37
CA THR A 36 7.64 0.13 -21.84
C THR A 36 8.20 -0.78 -22.93
N ASP A 37 9.37 -0.45 -23.49
CA ASP A 37 9.95 -1.11 -24.67
C ASP A 37 9.02 -1.12 -25.90
N LEU A 38 8.06 -0.20 -25.96
CA LEU A 38 7.12 -0.07 -27.08
C LEU A 38 7.62 0.86 -28.18
N SER A 39 7.18 0.60 -29.41
CA SER A 39 7.45 1.51 -30.53
C SER A 39 6.68 2.83 -30.39
N GLN A 40 7.25 3.91 -30.92
CA GLN A 40 6.64 5.24 -30.89
C GLN A 40 5.19 5.27 -31.46
N PRO A 41 4.87 4.59 -32.58
CA PRO A 41 3.48 4.55 -33.06
C PRO A 41 2.51 3.89 -32.08
N SER A 42 2.95 2.84 -31.38
CA SER A 42 2.12 2.15 -30.38
C SER A 42 1.81 3.05 -29.19
N ILE A 43 2.82 3.72 -28.62
CA ILE A 43 2.63 4.70 -27.54
C ILE A 43 1.68 5.81 -27.98
N ARG A 44 1.88 6.40 -29.16
CA ARG A 44 0.99 7.46 -29.68
C ARG A 44 -0.46 6.99 -29.81
N ASN A 45 -0.70 5.76 -30.25
CA ASN A 45 -2.05 5.22 -30.36
C ASN A 45 -2.71 5.01 -28.99
N MET A 46 -1.97 4.51 -28.00
CA MET A 46 -2.48 4.35 -26.63
C MET A 46 -2.78 5.70 -25.98
N LEU A 47 -1.85 6.66 -26.07
CA LEU A 47 -2.06 8.01 -25.54
C LEU A 47 -3.29 8.68 -26.16
N ARG A 48 -3.49 8.56 -27.48
CA ARG A 48 -4.70 9.07 -28.16
C ARG A 48 -5.99 8.45 -27.62
N SER A 49 -5.98 7.14 -27.32
CA SER A 49 -7.14 6.46 -26.71
C SER A 49 -7.46 7.06 -25.34
N LEU A 50 -6.44 7.22 -24.49
CA LEU A 50 -6.58 7.77 -23.15
C LEU A 50 -7.00 9.25 -23.16
N GLN A 51 -6.49 10.06 -24.09
CA GLN A 51 -6.90 11.45 -24.29
C GLN A 51 -8.37 11.56 -24.71
N LYS A 52 -8.82 10.70 -25.65
CA LYS A 52 -10.23 10.69 -26.11
C LYS A 52 -11.21 10.41 -24.97
N GLN A 53 -10.78 9.63 -23.97
CA GLN A 53 -11.55 9.30 -22.77
C GLN A 53 -11.39 10.33 -21.64
N ASN A 54 -10.60 11.39 -21.87
CA ASN A 54 -10.26 12.41 -20.88
C ASN A 54 -9.58 11.83 -19.61
N ILE A 55 -8.78 10.77 -19.77
CA ILE A 55 -7.99 10.15 -18.70
C ILE A 55 -6.63 10.84 -18.55
N ILE A 56 -6.07 11.34 -19.66
CA ILE A 56 -4.81 12.07 -19.69
C ILE A 56 -4.94 13.35 -20.50
N HIS A 57 -4.07 14.32 -20.27
CA HIS A 57 -3.99 15.57 -21.02
C HIS A 57 -2.53 15.99 -21.25
N GLU A 58 -2.32 16.92 -22.18
CA GLU A 58 -1.00 17.52 -22.45
C GLU A 58 -0.81 18.71 -21.51
N ILE A 59 0.33 18.76 -20.81
CA ILE A 59 0.63 19.82 -19.81
C ILE A 59 1.69 20.81 -20.26
N GLY A 60 2.26 20.64 -21.46
CA GLY A 60 3.25 21.54 -22.02
C GLY A 60 4.36 20.82 -22.78
N CYS A 61 5.45 21.55 -23.04
CA CYS A 61 6.65 21.03 -23.71
C CYS A 61 7.86 21.13 -22.78
N ASP A 62 8.76 20.15 -22.87
CA ASP A 62 10.03 20.15 -22.14
C ASP A 62 11.04 21.18 -22.66
N PHE A 63 12.09 21.49 -21.90
CA PHE A 63 13.18 22.37 -22.35
C PHE A 63 13.92 21.78 -23.55
N SER A 64 13.99 22.50 -24.68
CA SER A 64 14.69 22.04 -25.89
C SER A 64 16.18 22.36 -25.85
N THR A 65 17.03 21.37 -26.11
CA THR A 65 18.48 21.51 -26.31
C THR A 65 18.89 21.50 -27.80
N GLY A 66 17.94 21.61 -28.75
CA GLY A 66 18.25 21.70 -30.18
C GLY A 66 17.31 20.96 -31.15
N GLY A 67 16.09 20.59 -30.73
CA GLY A 67 15.11 19.86 -31.55
C GLY A 67 13.65 20.25 -31.29
N ARG A 68 12.69 19.50 -31.85
CA ARG A 68 11.25 19.69 -31.57
C ARG A 68 11.00 19.42 -30.08
N CYS A 69 10.52 20.43 -29.37
CA CYS A 69 10.06 20.35 -27.98
C CYS A 69 9.17 19.11 -27.76
N PRO A 70 9.56 18.14 -26.92
CA PRO A 70 8.73 16.98 -26.64
C PRO A 70 7.57 17.38 -25.73
N THR A 71 6.36 17.02 -26.13
CA THR A 71 5.13 17.21 -25.35
C THR A 71 5.14 16.30 -24.13
N ARG A 72 4.74 16.82 -22.96
CA ARG A 72 4.55 16.06 -21.72
C ARG A 72 3.07 15.77 -21.51
N PHE A 73 2.77 14.53 -21.13
CA PHE A 73 1.43 14.03 -20.83
C PHE A 73 1.30 13.81 -19.33
N ALA A 74 0.12 14.06 -18.76
CA ALA A 74 -0.18 13.82 -17.35
C ALA A 74 -1.57 13.21 -17.19
N LEU A 75 -1.82 12.53 -16.06
CA LEU A 75 -3.15 12.06 -15.71
C LEU A 75 -4.10 13.23 -15.50
N ASN A 76 -5.37 13.08 -15.89
CA ASN A 76 -6.44 14.00 -15.54
C ASN A 76 -6.87 13.72 -14.10
N THR A 77 -6.39 14.54 -13.17
CA THR A 77 -6.48 14.28 -11.73
C THR A 77 -7.87 14.51 -11.16
N ASP A 78 -8.74 15.23 -11.87
CA ASP A 78 -10.18 15.37 -11.56
C ASP A 78 -10.94 14.03 -11.59
N LYS A 79 -10.33 12.98 -12.14
CA LYS A 79 -10.87 11.61 -12.20
C LYS A 79 -10.41 10.73 -11.04
N PHE A 80 -9.56 11.24 -10.16
CA PHE A 80 -8.85 10.46 -9.13
C PHE A 80 -9.04 11.09 -7.74
N HIS A 81 -10.30 11.12 -7.30
CA HIS A 81 -10.65 11.54 -5.94
C HIS A 81 -10.78 10.31 -5.06
N LEU A 82 -10.00 10.27 -3.98
CA LEU A 82 -9.94 9.13 -3.08
C LEU A 82 -10.49 9.50 -1.70
N LEU A 83 -11.19 8.54 -1.10
CA LEU A 83 -11.55 8.54 0.30
C LEU A 83 -10.74 7.44 0.99
N CYS A 84 -9.70 7.83 1.72
CA CYS A 84 -8.85 6.93 2.47
C CYS A 84 -9.30 6.93 3.92
N ILE A 85 -9.57 5.75 4.48
CA ILE A 85 -10.10 5.62 5.84
C ILE A 85 -9.26 4.57 6.58
N PHE A 86 -8.71 4.93 7.74
CA PHE A 86 -8.14 3.96 8.67
C PHE A 86 -9.06 3.79 9.87
N ILE A 87 -9.36 2.53 10.20
CA ILE A 87 -10.32 2.17 11.23
C ILE A 87 -9.58 1.51 12.38
N GLN A 88 -9.70 2.13 13.55
CA GLN A 88 -9.08 1.68 14.77
C GLN A 88 -9.98 2.03 15.96
N ASN A 89 -10.30 1.04 16.81
CA ASN A 89 -11.02 1.26 18.07
C ASN A 89 -12.29 2.13 17.96
N HIS A 90 -13.19 1.84 17.01
CA HIS A 90 -14.43 2.61 16.78
C HIS A 90 -14.23 4.07 16.32
N ILE A 91 -13.02 4.39 15.86
CA ILE A 91 -12.66 5.66 15.26
C ILE A 91 -12.26 5.41 13.81
N ALA A 92 -12.87 6.15 12.89
CA ALA A 92 -12.47 6.18 11.49
C ALA A 92 -11.69 7.47 11.21
N HIS A 93 -10.39 7.36 10.96
CA HIS A 93 -9.52 8.44 10.52
C HIS A 93 -9.70 8.62 9.01
N VAL A 94 -10.28 9.74 8.61
CA VAL A 94 -10.72 10.00 7.23
C VAL A 94 -9.82 11.02 6.57
N HIS A 95 -9.30 10.66 5.40
CA HIS A 95 -8.48 11.49 4.52
C HIS A 95 -9.12 11.58 3.15
N ILE A 96 -9.31 12.80 2.64
CA ILE A 96 -9.85 13.05 1.31
C ILE A 96 -8.73 13.56 0.43
N ILE A 97 -8.39 12.80 -0.62
CA ILE A 97 -7.21 13.09 -1.45
C ILE A 97 -7.64 13.35 -2.89
N TYR A 98 -7.29 14.54 -3.41
CA TYR A 98 -7.40 14.89 -4.82
C TYR A 98 -6.01 15.17 -5.37
N ASN A 99 -5.64 14.56 -6.50
CA ASN A 99 -4.34 14.81 -7.14
C ASN A 99 -3.13 14.70 -6.17
N LYS A 100 -3.06 13.62 -5.38
CA LYS A 100 -2.02 13.44 -4.34
C LYS A 100 -1.98 14.53 -3.25
N GLN A 101 -2.99 15.40 -3.16
CA GLN A 101 -3.09 16.46 -2.17
C GLN A 101 -4.27 16.22 -1.23
N GLU A 102 -4.02 16.32 0.07
CA GLU A 102 -5.04 16.27 1.09
C GLU A 102 -5.96 17.50 1.00
N GLN A 103 -7.27 17.25 0.93
CA GLN A 103 -8.31 18.27 0.88
C GLN A 103 -9.00 18.43 2.24
N ALA A 104 -9.10 17.33 2.99
CA ALA A 104 -9.66 17.30 4.32
C ALA A 104 -9.13 16.09 5.09
N HIS A 105 -8.94 16.29 6.39
CA HIS A 105 -8.64 15.24 7.36
C HIS A 105 -9.45 15.47 8.64
N PHE A 106 -10.18 14.45 9.06
CA PHE A 106 -10.97 14.45 10.29
C PHE A 106 -11.18 13.01 10.80
N HIS A 107 -11.72 12.87 12.01
CA HIS A 107 -12.11 11.58 12.56
C HIS A 107 -13.63 11.48 12.68
N ILE A 108 -14.14 10.25 12.60
CA ILE A 108 -15.53 9.91 12.86
C ILE A 108 -15.55 8.88 13.98
N ASP A 109 -16.11 9.25 15.13
CA ASP A 109 -16.50 8.28 16.15
C ASP A 109 -17.80 7.59 15.74
N TYR A 110 -17.83 6.26 15.83
CA TYR A 110 -19.03 5.49 15.51
C TYR A 110 -19.24 4.37 16.53
N GLN A 111 -20.50 4.12 16.90
CA GLN A 111 -20.83 3.04 17.84
C GLN A 111 -21.18 1.74 17.11
N VAL A 112 -21.77 1.86 15.92
CA VAL A 112 -22.17 0.75 15.06
C VAL A 112 -21.81 1.07 13.62
N GLU A 113 -21.42 0.05 12.88
CA GLU A 113 -20.89 0.16 11.51
C GLU A 113 -21.95 0.71 10.55
N VAL A 114 -23.23 0.47 10.83
CA VAL A 114 -24.35 0.99 10.03
C VAL A 114 -24.35 2.51 9.97
N ASP A 115 -23.96 3.19 11.04
CA ASP A 115 -23.89 4.66 11.05
C ASP A 115 -22.64 5.17 10.33
N LEU A 116 -21.52 4.47 10.47
CA LEU A 116 -20.32 4.76 9.70
C LEU A 116 -20.58 4.63 8.19
N ILE A 117 -21.29 3.59 7.75
CA ILE A 117 -21.67 3.40 6.34
C ILE A 117 -22.44 4.60 5.81
N LYS A 118 -23.43 5.11 6.55
CA LYS A 118 -24.21 6.30 6.14
C LYS A 118 -23.32 7.54 6.02
N GLN A 119 -22.38 7.73 6.94
CA GLN A 119 -21.44 8.85 6.88
C GLN A 119 -20.51 8.74 5.68
N ILE A 120 -19.97 7.54 5.41
CA ILE A 120 -19.13 7.28 4.23
C ILE A 120 -19.92 7.58 2.94
N GLN A 121 -21.17 7.13 2.84
CA GLN A 121 -22.05 7.44 1.70
C GLN A 121 -22.22 8.94 1.50
N HIS A 122 -22.44 9.70 2.58
CA HIS A 122 -22.57 11.15 2.52
C HIS A 122 -21.27 11.82 2.03
N ILE A 123 -20.12 11.41 2.57
CA ILE A 123 -18.80 11.93 2.18
C ILE A 123 -18.53 11.64 0.70
N ILE A 124 -18.85 10.42 0.23
CA ILE A 124 -18.68 10.05 -1.18
C ILE A 124 -19.43 11.01 -2.10
N GLN A 125 -20.68 11.35 -1.76
CA GLN A 125 -21.49 12.28 -2.55
C GLN A 125 -20.97 13.72 -2.44
N GLN A 126 -20.69 14.19 -1.23
CA GLN A 126 -20.25 15.55 -0.96
C GLN A 126 -18.93 15.88 -1.69
N TYR A 127 -17.99 14.94 -1.70
CA TYR A 127 -16.65 15.12 -2.24
C TYR A 127 -16.46 14.47 -3.61
N SER A 128 -17.53 13.99 -4.26
CA SER A 128 -17.48 13.35 -5.59
C SER A 128 -16.35 12.30 -5.67
N ILE A 129 -16.32 11.40 -4.69
CA ILE A 129 -15.26 10.40 -4.53
C ILE A 129 -15.37 9.34 -5.63
N HIS A 130 -14.21 8.95 -6.19
CA HIS A 130 -14.11 7.96 -7.26
C HIS A 130 -13.71 6.57 -6.76
N CYS A 131 -13.01 6.47 -5.62
CA CYS A 131 -12.67 5.20 -4.96
C CYS A 131 -12.57 5.39 -3.44
N CYS A 132 -13.13 4.43 -2.68
CA CYS A 132 -13.01 4.38 -1.23
C CYS A 132 -12.02 3.26 -0.86
N VAL A 133 -11.01 3.59 -0.05
CA VAL A 133 -9.96 2.67 0.39
C VAL A 133 -9.96 2.65 1.90
N LEU A 134 -10.21 1.48 2.47
CA LEU A 134 -10.24 1.27 3.90
C LEU A 134 -9.01 0.49 4.35
N SER A 135 -8.50 0.87 5.50
CA SER A 135 -7.48 0.15 6.23
C SER A 135 -7.96 -0.23 7.61
N VAL A 136 -7.59 -1.43 8.04
CA VAL A 136 -8.00 -2.04 9.31
C VAL A 136 -6.82 -2.76 9.93
N GLU A 137 -6.87 -2.92 11.24
CA GLU A 137 -6.01 -3.87 11.94
C GLU A 137 -6.46 -5.32 11.66
N GLY A 138 -5.51 -6.24 11.67
CA GLY A 138 -5.77 -7.67 11.57
C GLY A 138 -5.82 -8.23 10.14
N ILE A 139 -6.39 -9.44 10.03
CA ILE A 139 -6.30 -10.27 8.83
C ILE A 139 -7.40 -9.89 7.85
N VAL A 140 -7.03 -9.38 6.68
CA VAL A 140 -7.96 -9.04 5.61
C VAL A 140 -8.11 -10.19 4.62
N GLN A 141 -9.37 -10.52 4.30
CA GLN A 141 -9.75 -11.43 3.23
C GLN A 141 -10.91 -10.82 2.44
N ASP A 142 -10.63 -10.43 1.19
CA ASP A 142 -11.55 -9.71 0.32
C ASP A 142 -12.07 -8.43 1.00
N LEU A 143 -13.39 -8.30 1.18
CA LEU A 143 -14.05 -7.20 1.90
C LEU A 143 -14.47 -7.61 3.32
N THR A 144 -13.78 -8.57 3.90
CA THR A 144 -13.94 -8.99 5.29
C THR A 144 -12.61 -8.94 6.02
N TYR A 145 -12.66 -8.82 7.35
CA TYR A 145 -11.44 -8.86 8.15
C TYR A 145 -11.69 -9.47 9.53
N ILE A 146 -10.61 -9.91 10.17
CA ILE A 146 -10.62 -10.54 11.50
C ILE A 146 -9.68 -9.77 12.43
N THR A 147 -10.20 -9.24 13.52
CA THR A 147 -9.44 -8.55 14.57
C THR A 147 -9.25 -9.47 15.79
N ASP A 148 -8.17 -9.26 16.54
CA ASP A 148 -7.96 -9.87 17.87
C ASP A 148 -8.18 -8.82 18.96
N HIS A 149 -9.29 -8.93 19.67
CA HIS A 149 -9.60 -8.10 20.85
C HIS A 149 -9.29 -8.88 22.13
N PHE A 150 -8.00 -9.00 22.47
CA PHE A 150 -7.52 -9.64 23.71
C PHE A 150 -8.08 -11.06 23.92
N ASN A 151 -7.87 -11.95 22.95
CA ASN A 151 -8.31 -13.36 22.91
C ASN A 151 -9.73 -13.61 22.40
N SER A 152 -10.40 -12.59 21.87
CA SER A 152 -11.62 -12.76 21.09
C SER A 152 -11.35 -12.39 19.64
N LEU A 153 -11.39 -13.39 18.75
CA LEU A 153 -11.34 -13.16 17.32
C LEU A 153 -12.73 -12.73 16.84
N GLU A 154 -12.81 -11.54 16.26
CA GLU A 154 -14.06 -10.99 15.73
C GLU A 154 -13.96 -10.86 14.21
N LYS A 155 -14.97 -11.38 13.51
CA LYS A 155 -15.06 -11.28 12.06
C LYS A 155 -16.01 -10.15 11.67
N HIS A 156 -15.50 -9.25 10.84
CA HIS A 156 -16.20 -8.07 10.35
C HIS A 156 -16.51 -8.21 8.85
N SER A 157 -17.77 -7.95 8.47
CA SER A 157 -18.22 -8.04 7.06
C SER A 157 -19.00 -6.82 6.57
N TRP A 158 -19.06 -5.76 7.36
CA TRP A 158 -19.81 -4.54 7.04
C TRP A 158 -19.23 -3.80 5.82
N VAL A 159 -17.95 -4.00 5.49
CA VAL A 159 -17.31 -3.41 4.30
C VAL A 159 -17.92 -3.97 3.01
N GLN A 160 -18.39 -5.23 3.02
CA GLN A 160 -19.20 -5.77 1.93
C GLN A 160 -20.54 -5.04 1.82
N THR A 161 -21.21 -4.79 2.95
CA THR A 161 -22.46 -4.02 2.98
C THR A 161 -22.27 -2.59 2.45
N LEU A 162 -21.14 -1.95 2.80
CA LEU A 162 -20.76 -0.67 2.21
C LEU A 162 -20.66 -0.79 0.69
N LYS A 163 -19.88 -1.76 0.18
CA LYS A 163 -19.67 -1.97 -1.26
C LYS A 163 -20.97 -2.20 -2.02
N ASP A 164 -21.91 -2.95 -1.45
CA ASP A 164 -23.22 -3.24 -2.05
C ASP A 164 -24.13 -2.00 -2.09
N SER A 165 -23.85 -1.01 -1.25
CA SER A 165 -24.65 0.22 -1.12
C SER A 165 -24.14 1.41 -1.96
N ILE A 166 -22.99 1.26 -2.65
CA ILE A 166 -22.37 2.34 -3.45
C ILE A 166 -21.82 1.82 -4.79
N ASP A 167 -21.85 2.67 -5.82
CA ASP A 167 -21.44 2.31 -7.19
C ASP A 167 -19.95 2.49 -7.49
N ILE A 168 -19.18 3.01 -6.53
CA ILE A 168 -17.73 3.19 -6.66
C ILE A 168 -16.98 1.94 -6.18
N PRO A 169 -15.72 1.75 -6.60
CA PRO A 169 -14.85 0.71 -6.05
C PRO A 169 -14.59 0.94 -4.57
N VAL A 170 -14.53 -0.17 -3.83
CA VAL A 170 -14.14 -0.21 -2.42
C VAL A 170 -12.96 -1.17 -2.32
N CYS A 171 -11.88 -0.72 -1.70
CA CYS A 171 -10.72 -1.53 -1.38
C CYS A 171 -10.61 -1.66 0.14
N LEU A 172 -10.17 -2.83 0.62
CA LEU A 172 -9.87 -3.09 2.02
C LEU A 172 -8.45 -3.65 2.12
N GLN A 173 -7.67 -3.13 3.06
CA GLN A 173 -6.30 -3.59 3.25
C GLN A 173 -5.87 -3.56 4.72
N ASN A 174 -4.97 -4.47 5.09
CA ASN A 174 -4.31 -4.43 6.41
C ASN A 174 -3.44 -3.16 6.55
N ASP A 175 -3.41 -2.58 7.74
CA ASP A 175 -2.63 -1.39 8.10
C ASP A 175 -1.13 -1.48 7.78
N VAL A 176 -0.44 -2.55 8.19
CA VAL A 176 0.99 -2.73 7.93
C VAL A 176 1.27 -2.95 6.44
N LYS A 177 0.37 -3.63 5.74
CA LYS A 177 0.44 -3.76 4.28
C LYS A 177 0.26 -2.41 3.59
N ALA A 178 -0.64 -1.56 4.07
CA ALA A 178 -0.77 -0.19 3.57
C ALA A 178 0.51 0.62 3.84
N MET A 179 1.08 0.57 5.05
CA MET A 179 2.38 1.20 5.35
C MET A 179 3.49 0.77 4.39
N HIS A 180 3.55 -0.53 4.06
CA HIS A 180 4.56 -1.04 3.11
C HIS A 180 4.33 -0.51 1.69
N TYR A 181 3.09 -0.37 1.24
CA TYR A 181 2.81 0.28 -0.04
C TYR A 181 3.15 1.76 -0.04
N GLY A 182 2.93 2.50 1.05
CA GLY A 182 3.36 3.90 1.13
C GLY A 182 4.88 4.05 1.14
N GLN A 183 5.58 3.15 1.84
CA GLN A 183 7.03 3.07 1.74
C GLN A 183 7.47 2.82 0.29
N TYR A 184 6.85 1.88 -0.41
CA TYR A 184 7.15 1.59 -1.81
C TYR A 184 6.85 2.76 -2.75
N LEU A 185 5.74 3.48 -2.52
CA LEU A 185 5.38 4.68 -3.29
C LEU A 185 6.49 5.75 -3.18
N ASN A 186 7.01 5.96 -1.98
CA ASN A 186 8.04 6.97 -1.71
C ASN A 186 9.43 6.49 -2.17
N HIS A 187 9.72 5.20 -2.01
CA HIS A 187 11.00 4.57 -2.36
C HIS A 187 10.75 3.15 -2.90
N PRO A 188 10.67 2.97 -4.23
CA PRO A 188 10.29 1.68 -4.84
C PRO A 188 11.45 0.68 -4.80
N VAL A 189 11.65 0.05 -3.64
CA VAL A 189 12.68 -0.96 -3.39
C VAL A 189 12.05 -2.34 -3.17
N THR A 190 12.66 -3.38 -3.73
CA THR A 190 12.23 -4.78 -3.61
C THR A 190 13.46 -5.69 -3.84
N PRO A 191 13.54 -6.89 -3.23
CA PRO A 191 12.65 -7.43 -2.20
C PRO A 191 12.79 -6.69 -0.88
N SER A 192 11.67 -6.47 -0.19
CA SER A 192 11.62 -5.75 1.07
C SER A 192 10.67 -6.41 2.08
N PHE A 193 10.91 -6.15 3.35
CA PHE A 193 10.02 -6.51 4.45
C PHE A 193 9.68 -5.26 5.26
N TYR A 194 8.43 -5.11 5.66
CA TYR A 194 8.00 -4.07 6.59
C TYR A 194 7.57 -4.72 7.90
N LEU A 195 8.17 -4.30 9.01
CA LEU A 195 7.88 -4.72 10.37
C LEU A 195 7.26 -3.54 11.12
N HIS A 196 6.04 -3.71 11.62
CA HIS A 196 5.42 -2.76 12.53
C HIS A 196 5.21 -3.41 13.89
N ILE A 197 5.58 -2.71 14.96
CA ILE A 197 5.37 -3.15 16.33
C ILE A 197 4.70 -2.03 17.10
N ASN A 198 3.56 -2.28 17.72
CA ASN A 198 2.90 -1.34 18.61
C ASN A 198 2.62 -1.98 19.98
N GLU A 199 1.86 -1.31 20.83
CA GLU A 199 1.46 -1.85 22.15
C GLU A 199 0.57 -3.10 22.04
N LEU A 200 -0.20 -3.22 20.96
CA LEU A 200 -1.14 -4.31 20.74
C LEU A 200 -0.49 -5.51 20.06
N GLY A 201 0.59 -5.37 19.31
CA GLY A 201 1.18 -6.51 18.63
C GLY A 201 2.20 -6.17 17.58
N ILE A 202 2.44 -7.16 16.72
CA ILE A 202 3.43 -7.17 15.67
C ILE A 202 2.71 -7.51 14.37
N GLY A 203 2.84 -6.63 13.38
CA GLY A 203 2.44 -6.89 12.02
C GLY A 203 3.64 -6.87 11.09
N GLY A 204 3.50 -7.59 9.98
CA GLY A 204 4.54 -7.73 8.98
C GLY A 204 3.99 -7.68 7.57
N SER A 205 4.84 -7.37 6.60
CA SER A 205 4.46 -7.35 5.20
C SER A 205 5.65 -7.67 4.32
N TYR A 206 5.48 -8.62 3.40
CA TYR A 206 6.51 -9.03 2.43
C TYR A 206 6.21 -8.40 1.07
N MET A 207 7.23 -7.86 0.41
CA MET A 207 7.11 -7.36 -0.96
C MET A 207 8.16 -7.99 -1.87
N ALA A 208 7.68 -8.61 -2.95
CA ALA A 208 8.51 -9.21 -3.99
C ALA A 208 7.99 -8.78 -5.37
N HIS A 209 8.90 -8.53 -6.31
CA HIS A 209 8.53 -8.15 -7.68
C HIS A 209 7.54 -6.97 -7.73
N ASN A 210 7.73 -5.97 -6.86
CA ASN A 210 6.86 -4.79 -6.73
C ASN A 210 5.43 -5.07 -6.26
N GLU A 211 5.16 -6.26 -5.71
CA GLU A 211 3.85 -6.66 -5.21
C GLU A 211 3.92 -7.17 -3.78
N LEU A 212 2.87 -6.90 -3.00
CA LEU A 212 2.74 -7.49 -1.68
C LEU A 212 2.36 -8.96 -1.78
N LEU A 213 3.01 -9.79 -0.96
CA LEU A 213 2.67 -11.20 -0.83
C LEU A 213 1.58 -11.35 0.24
N ASN A 214 0.34 -11.60 -0.20
CA ASN A 214 -0.80 -11.84 0.69
C ASN A 214 -0.92 -13.29 1.15
N GLY A 215 -0.30 -14.23 0.43
CA GLY A 215 -0.49 -15.66 0.63
C GLY A 215 -1.92 -16.11 0.25
N GLN A 216 -2.20 -17.40 0.42
CA GLN A 216 -3.49 -18.00 0.01
C GLN A 216 -4.69 -17.44 0.81
N ASN A 217 -4.49 -17.13 2.08
CA ASN A 217 -5.56 -16.79 3.04
C ASN A 217 -5.42 -15.36 3.60
N GLY A 218 -4.57 -14.51 3.02
CA GLY A 218 -4.31 -13.15 3.53
C GLY A 218 -3.35 -13.07 4.73
N ILE A 219 -2.99 -14.21 5.34
CA ILE A 219 -2.19 -14.33 6.59
C ILE A 219 -0.69 -14.04 6.37
N SER A 220 -0.21 -13.94 5.13
CA SER A 220 1.20 -13.62 4.89
C SER A 220 1.55 -12.27 5.51
N GLY A 221 2.55 -12.27 6.40
CA GLY A 221 2.96 -11.10 7.17
C GLY A 221 2.48 -11.09 8.63
N GLU A 222 1.57 -11.98 9.03
CA GLU A 222 1.07 -12.10 10.42
C GLU A 222 2.07 -12.78 11.37
N ILE A 223 3.32 -12.28 11.38
CA ILE A 223 4.43 -12.87 12.15
C ILE A 223 4.18 -12.79 13.66
N GLY A 224 3.34 -11.87 14.13
CA GLY A 224 2.90 -11.79 15.51
C GLY A 224 2.18 -13.03 16.03
N LEU A 225 1.65 -13.88 15.12
CA LEU A 225 1.02 -15.15 15.47
C LEU A 225 2.01 -16.30 15.69
N ILE A 226 3.30 -16.11 15.38
CA ILE A 226 4.33 -17.14 15.55
C ILE A 226 4.44 -17.49 17.04
N PRO A 227 4.42 -18.80 17.41
CA PRO A 227 4.62 -19.22 18.79
C PRO A 227 6.03 -18.89 19.30
N TYR A 228 6.09 -18.31 20.49
CA TYR A 228 7.30 -17.99 21.24
C TYR A 228 7.07 -18.35 22.72
N ASN A 229 7.85 -19.32 23.23
CA ASN A 229 7.76 -19.79 24.63
C ASN A 229 6.33 -20.11 25.09
N GLY A 230 5.55 -20.78 24.25
CA GLY A 230 4.18 -21.23 24.56
C GLY A 230 3.07 -20.18 24.39
N LYS A 231 3.39 -18.97 23.89
CA LYS A 231 2.42 -17.91 23.58
C LYS A 231 2.72 -17.28 22.20
N PRO A 232 1.76 -16.61 21.52
CA PRO A 232 2.07 -15.87 20.30
C PRO A 232 3.00 -14.69 20.59
N LEU A 233 3.81 -14.28 19.60
CA LEU A 233 4.69 -13.11 19.71
C LEU A 233 3.93 -11.81 20.03
N ASN A 234 2.68 -11.66 19.58
CA ASN A 234 1.80 -10.55 19.99
C ASN A 234 1.60 -10.49 21.51
N LEU A 235 1.45 -11.64 22.18
CA LEU A 235 1.37 -11.64 23.65
C LEU A 235 2.74 -11.45 24.30
N ALA A 236 3.81 -11.94 23.65
CA ALA A 236 5.17 -11.74 24.14
C ALA A 236 5.56 -10.25 24.20
N ILE A 237 5.22 -9.47 23.16
CA ILE A 237 5.54 -8.04 23.09
C ILE A 237 4.75 -7.21 24.11
N ARG A 238 3.45 -7.52 24.30
CA ARG A 238 2.56 -6.90 25.30
C ARG A 238 3.08 -7.07 26.73
N GLU A 239 3.74 -8.20 27.01
CA GLU A 239 4.22 -8.56 28.34
C GLU A 239 5.67 -8.09 28.63
N CYS A 240 6.34 -7.44 27.67
CA CYS A 240 7.68 -6.87 27.90
C CYS A 240 7.67 -5.90 29.08
N ARG A 241 8.63 -6.05 30.00
CA ARG A 241 8.75 -5.21 31.20
C ARG A 241 9.98 -4.32 31.21
N HIS A 242 10.95 -4.61 30.36
CA HIS A 242 12.18 -3.83 30.23
C HIS A 242 12.77 -3.93 28.83
N GLN A 243 13.62 -2.96 28.49
CA GLN A 243 14.22 -2.80 27.15
C GLN A 243 14.90 -4.08 26.64
N GLU A 244 15.61 -4.82 27.50
CA GLU A 244 16.31 -6.02 27.05
C GLU A 244 15.38 -7.14 26.56
N GLN A 245 14.21 -7.33 27.19
CA GLN A 245 13.23 -8.31 26.70
C GLN A 245 12.70 -7.93 25.31
N PHE A 246 12.44 -6.63 25.11
CA PHE A 246 12.05 -6.13 23.79
C PHE A 246 13.17 -6.34 22.76
N ASN A 247 14.41 -6.06 23.13
CA ASN A 247 15.58 -6.27 22.27
C ASN A 247 15.75 -7.74 21.86
N GLU A 248 15.55 -8.68 22.79
CA GLU A 248 15.57 -10.12 22.52
C GLU A 248 14.49 -10.54 21.52
N LEU A 249 13.26 -10.05 21.69
CA LEU A 249 12.15 -10.32 20.76
C LEU A 249 12.41 -9.71 19.38
N LEU A 250 12.92 -8.48 19.31
CA LEU A 250 13.24 -7.84 18.04
C LEU A 250 14.36 -8.58 17.30
N ARG A 251 15.40 -9.04 18.01
CA ARG A 251 16.44 -9.91 17.45
C ARG A 251 15.86 -11.21 16.90
N PHE A 252 14.97 -11.86 17.65
CA PHE A 252 14.29 -13.07 17.21
C PHE A 252 13.45 -12.85 15.95
N LEU A 253 12.66 -11.78 15.90
CA LEU A 253 11.88 -11.39 14.73
C LEU A 253 12.77 -11.17 13.50
N LEU A 254 13.88 -10.45 13.66
CA LEU A 254 14.80 -10.16 12.57
C LEU A 254 15.52 -11.42 12.08
N THR A 255 15.86 -12.35 12.97
CA THR A 255 16.35 -13.68 12.57
C THR A 255 15.32 -14.42 11.74
N ILE A 256 14.04 -14.40 12.12
CA ILE A 256 12.97 -15.02 11.32
C ILE A 256 12.89 -14.36 9.94
N ILE A 257 12.82 -13.03 9.88
CA ILE A 257 12.67 -12.28 8.62
C ILE A 257 13.83 -12.61 7.67
N ILE A 258 15.07 -12.53 8.15
CA ILE A 258 16.27 -12.78 7.34
C ILE A 258 16.36 -14.25 6.93
N SER A 259 16.14 -15.19 7.85
CA SER A 259 16.29 -16.62 7.54
C SER A 259 15.17 -17.19 6.66
N THR A 260 14.00 -16.54 6.62
CA THR A 260 12.85 -17.02 5.84
C THR A 260 12.71 -16.34 4.48
N TYR A 261 13.07 -15.06 4.38
CA TYR A 261 12.86 -14.26 3.16
C TYR A 261 14.12 -13.56 2.64
N ASP A 262 15.07 -13.25 3.53
CA ASP A 262 16.33 -12.54 3.22
C ASP A 262 16.14 -11.28 2.34
N PRO A 263 15.29 -10.32 2.74
CA PRO A 263 15.01 -9.13 1.94
C PRO A 263 16.21 -8.19 1.90
N ALA A 264 16.44 -7.54 0.76
CA ALA A 264 17.49 -6.52 0.65
C ALA A 264 17.24 -5.33 1.60
N PHE A 265 15.96 -5.02 1.87
CA PHE A 265 15.53 -3.92 2.74
C PHE A 265 14.56 -4.40 3.82
N ILE A 266 14.79 -4.00 5.07
CA ILE A 266 13.90 -4.23 6.20
C ILE A 266 13.51 -2.86 6.76
N HIS A 267 12.25 -2.51 6.58
CA HIS A 267 11.64 -1.31 7.12
C HIS A 267 11.02 -1.62 8.49
N ILE A 268 11.25 -0.76 9.47
CA ILE A 268 10.77 -0.98 10.84
C ILE A 268 10.08 0.29 11.33
N SER A 269 8.86 0.17 11.84
CA SER A 269 8.23 1.20 12.66
C SER A 269 7.85 0.62 14.02
N ILE A 270 8.10 1.39 15.07
CA ILE A 270 7.83 1.00 16.45
C ILE A 270 7.02 2.11 17.10
N ASP A 271 5.82 1.76 17.54
CA ASP A 271 4.85 2.62 18.21
C ASP A 271 4.57 2.10 19.61
N ASN A 272 5.60 2.16 20.46
CA ASN A 272 5.52 1.80 21.87
C ASN A 272 6.64 2.50 22.65
N GLN A 273 6.71 2.23 23.95
CA GLN A 273 7.67 2.86 24.87
C GLN A 273 9.14 2.44 24.70
N TRP A 274 9.48 1.48 23.83
CA TRP A 274 10.82 0.89 23.73
C TRP A 274 11.71 1.61 22.70
N ASN A 275 12.99 1.78 23.02
CA ASN A 275 13.96 2.47 22.14
C ASN A 275 14.70 1.48 21.21
N THR A 276 14.89 1.85 19.95
CA THR A 276 15.65 1.10 18.94
C THR A 276 17.17 1.31 18.98
N GLU A 277 17.65 2.40 19.60
CA GLU A 277 19.05 2.85 19.56
C GLU A 277 20.02 1.90 20.28
N SER A 278 19.54 1.03 21.18
CA SER A 278 20.38 0.14 21.99
C SER A 278 20.78 -1.17 21.30
N LEU A 279 20.33 -1.43 20.07
CA LEU A 279 20.56 -2.70 19.38
C LEU A 279 21.76 -2.66 18.43
N THR A 280 22.90 -3.22 18.84
CA THR A 280 23.93 -3.66 17.87
C THR A 280 23.49 -4.97 17.20
N LEU A 281 22.41 -4.89 16.41
CA LEU A 281 21.87 -6.02 15.67
C LEU A 281 22.90 -6.65 14.73
N LYS A 282 23.78 -5.83 14.14
CA LYS A 282 24.86 -6.32 13.26
C LYS A 282 25.77 -7.31 13.97
N ASP A 283 26.12 -7.07 15.23
CA ASP A 283 26.97 -7.98 16.01
C ASP A 283 26.25 -9.29 16.32
N TYR A 284 24.96 -9.19 16.68
CA TYR A 284 24.11 -10.37 16.91
C TYR A 284 23.97 -11.25 15.67
N LEU A 285 23.71 -10.62 14.52
CA LEU A 285 23.53 -11.31 13.25
C LEU A 285 24.84 -11.92 12.73
N LEU A 286 25.99 -11.25 12.91
CA LEU A 286 27.32 -11.80 12.59
C LEU A 286 27.65 -13.06 13.41
N HIS A 287 27.20 -13.14 14.66
CA HIS A 287 27.37 -14.35 15.47
C HIS A 287 26.52 -15.52 14.96
N LEU A 288 25.29 -15.25 14.50
CA LEU A 288 24.37 -16.28 14.03
C LEU A 288 24.71 -16.81 12.63
N PHE A 289 25.12 -15.91 11.74
CA PHE A 289 25.43 -16.23 10.35
C PHE A 289 26.87 -15.78 10.08
N PRO A 290 27.82 -16.70 9.83
CA PRO A 290 29.21 -16.36 9.47
C PRO A 290 29.30 -15.86 8.01
N LEU A 291 28.41 -14.94 7.65
CA LEU A 291 28.23 -14.35 6.33
C LEU A 291 28.12 -12.84 6.51
N LYS A 292 28.54 -12.09 5.48
CA LYS A 292 28.34 -10.64 5.46
C LYS A 292 26.87 -10.34 5.20
N ILE A 293 26.17 -9.90 6.23
CA ILE A 293 24.75 -9.50 6.14
C ILE A 293 24.70 -8.06 5.61
N GLU A 294 24.18 -7.90 4.39
CA GLU A 294 24.10 -6.63 3.67
C GLU A 294 22.68 -6.02 3.68
N ASN A 295 21.72 -6.69 4.31
CA ASN A 295 20.35 -6.21 4.43
C ASN A 295 20.33 -4.82 5.08
N GLN A 296 19.62 -3.88 4.45
CA GLN A 296 19.53 -2.51 4.92
C GLN A 296 18.33 -2.35 5.85
N ILE A 297 18.55 -1.89 7.07
CA ILE A 297 17.49 -1.67 8.06
C ILE A 297 17.21 -0.18 8.16
N ILE A 298 15.95 0.18 7.95
CA ILE A 298 15.49 1.56 7.88
C ILE A 298 14.33 1.74 8.86
N TYR A 299 14.45 2.72 9.75
CA TYR A 299 13.42 3.02 10.74
C TYR A 299 12.51 4.15 10.27
N HIS A 300 11.21 4.01 10.52
CA HIS A 300 10.18 4.97 10.16
C HIS A 300 9.44 5.47 11.40
N GLN A 301 9.50 6.76 11.65
CA GLN A 301 8.76 7.42 12.74
C GLN A 301 7.36 7.85 12.27
N GLU A 302 7.25 8.38 11.05
CA GLU A 302 6.01 8.87 10.45
C GLU A 302 5.22 7.74 9.75
N PHE A 303 5.04 6.60 10.43
CA PHE A 303 4.41 5.42 9.83
C PHE A 303 2.93 5.62 9.49
N MET A 304 2.22 6.51 10.18
CA MET A 304 0.84 6.89 9.84
C MET A 304 0.75 7.59 8.48
N ASN A 305 1.74 8.44 8.14
CA ASN A 305 1.79 9.06 6.81
C ASN A 305 2.05 7.98 5.74
N LEU A 306 2.96 7.04 6.00
CA LEU A 306 3.17 5.90 5.10
C LEU A 306 1.91 5.04 4.92
N MET A 307 1.12 4.84 5.97
CA MET A 307 -0.15 4.11 5.86
C MET A 307 -1.10 4.82 4.90
N PHE A 308 -1.32 6.13 5.06
CA PHE A 308 -2.20 6.90 4.18
C PHE A 308 -1.66 7.05 2.75
N ASP A 309 -0.35 7.22 2.57
CA ASP A 309 0.32 7.15 1.26
C ASP A 309 0.04 5.79 0.57
N GLY A 310 0.05 4.72 1.35
CA GLY A 310 -0.31 3.38 0.91
C GLY A 310 -1.77 3.27 0.46
N LEU A 311 -2.71 3.85 1.22
CA LEU A 311 -4.12 3.88 0.82
C LEU A 311 -4.34 4.67 -0.46
N GLN A 312 -3.64 5.81 -0.60
CA GLN A 312 -3.63 6.57 -1.84
C GLN A 312 -3.12 5.71 -3.00
N TYR A 313 -1.97 5.04 -2.84
CA TYR A 313 -1.43 4.14 -3.86
C TYR A 313 -2.44 3.06 -4.27
N ILE A 314 -3.02 2.35 -3.30
CA ILE A 314 -4.02 1.30 -3.55
C ILE A 314 -5.23 1.85 -4.32
N GLY A 315 -5.75 3.00 -3.91
CA GLY A 315 -6.90 3.64 -4.57
C GLY A 315 -6.61 4.01 -6.02
N ILE A 316 -5.42 4.56 -6.29
CA ILE A 316 -5.00 4.87 -7.66
C ILE A 316 -4.85 3.59 -8.47
N GLN A 317 -4.16 2.56 -7.96
CA GLN A 317 -4.01 1.29 -8.69
C GLN A 317 -5.37 0.64 -9.00
N CYS A 318 -6.34 0.74 -8.08
CA CYS A 318 -7.71 0.29 -8.33
C CYS A 318 -8.37 1.04 -9.51
N LEU A 319 -8.27 2.37 -9.51
CA LEU A 319 -8.84 3.20 -10.58
C LEU A 319 -8.17 2.97 -11.93
N LEU A 320 -6.84 2.85 -11.96
CA LEU A 320 -6.09 2.53 -13.19
C LEU A 320 -6.52 1.18 -13.76
N ASN A 321 -6.64 0.15 -12.93
CA ASN A 321 -7.09 -1.17 -13.35
C ASN A 321 -8.53 -1.14 -13.88
N LYS A 322 -9.43 -0.37 -13.26
CA LYS A 322 -10.81 -0.19 -13.72
C LYS A 322 -10.89 0.51 -15.08
N ILE A 323 -10.07 1.54 -15.28
CA ILE A 323 -9.93 2.24 -16.57
C ILE A 323 -9.51 1.26 -17.67
N ILE A 324 -8.49 0.44 -17.41
CA ILE A 324 -7.95 -0.52 -18.37
C ILE A 324 -8.98 -1.59 -18.72
N GLN A 325 -9.76 -2.07 -17.75
CA GLN A 325 -10.86 -3.02 -18.00
C GLN A 325 -12.02 -2.40 -18.78
N GLY A 326 -12.22 -1.08 -18.66
CA GLY A 326 -13.26 -0.34 -19.38
C GLY A 326 -13.01 -0.20 -20.88
N GLU A 327 -11.75 -0.28 -21.36
CA GLU A 327 -11.39 -0.15 -22.78
C GLU A 327 -11.94 -1.28 -23.70
N GLU A 328 -12.53 -2.33 -23.13
CA GLU A 328 -13.03 -3.50 -23.88
C GLU A 328 -14.55 -3.45 -24.19
N LYS A 329 -15.28 -2.49 -23.62
CA LYS A 329 -16.71 -2.26 -23.91
C LYS A 329 -16.89 -1.12 -24.90
#